data_AF-A0A4R3MTT7-F1
#
_entry.id   AF-A0A4R3MTT7-F1
#
_cell.length_a   1.000
_cell.length_b   1.000
_cell.length_c   1.000
_cell.angle_alpha   90.00
_cell.angle_beta   90.00
_cell.angle_gamma   90.00
#
_symmetry.space_group_name_H-M   'P 1'
#
loop_
_entity.id
_entity.type
_entity.pdbx_description
1 polymer ?
#
loop_
_entity_poly.entity_id
_entity_poly.type
_entity_poly.pdbx_seq_one_letter_code
_entity_poly.pdbx_strand_id
1 'polypeptide(L)'
;MKKIVIYLILLTILISGCSKRIRSFEYRGVNYRYEEKLHDGTLVYTAENENKSPITIKPGHNENYDRMYEIQIENEEYTVTKRISGKIDIKYPNGQEGYYHRTEKGIQRQGVTGYETPDTIVRFVVKDQEKSRRSIIKINWQFLFYGLITTGVGYIAYVCPEIFWYLNSGWKYKNAEPSDFYKTLTSTCGILGMVVGGLMFIISFFT
;
A
#
# COMPACT_ATOMS: atom_id res chain seq x y z
N MET A 1 -16.55 29.91 8.81
CA MET A 1 -16.12 28.63 9.43
C MET A 1 -16.21 27.42 8.49
N LYS A 2 -17.32 27.18 7.76
CA LYS A 2 -17.46 26.01 6.86
C LYS A 2 -16.37 25.87 5.77
N LYS A 3 -15.87 26.98 5.21
CA LYS A 3 -14.87 26.96 4.13
C LYS A 3 -13.47 26.50 4.60
N ILE A 4 -13.05 26.87 5.81
CA ILE A 4 -11.72 26.54 6.36
C ILE A 4 -11.59 25.03 6.56
N VAL A 5 -12.65 24.38 7.05
CA VAL A 5 -12.69 22.92 7.22
C VAL A 5 -12.58 22.19 5.88
N ILE A 6 -13.26 22.70 4.84
CA ILE A 6 -13.18 22.14 3.48
C ILE A 6 -11.76 22.29 2.89
N TYR A 7 -11.11 23.44 3.08
CA TYR A 7 -9.74 23.65 2.62
C TYR A 7 -8.72 22.76 3.33
N LEU A 8 -8.89 22.50 4.64
CA LEU A 8 -8.04 21.58 5.39
C LEU A 8 -8.20 20.13 4.92
N ILE A 9 -9.43 19.69 4.61
CA ILE A 9 -9.70 18.35 4.05
C ILE A 9 -9.10 18.21 2.63
N LEU A 10 -9.22 19.25 1.79
CA LEU A 10 -8.60 19.26 0.45
C LEU A 10 -7.07 19.25 0.51
N LEU A 11 -6.49 19.97 1.47
CA LEU A 11 -5.04 20.05 1.65
C LEU A 11 -4.44 18.70 2.09
N THR A 12 -5.12 17.94 2.96
CA THR A 12 -4.64 16.61 3.39
C THR A 12 -4.74 15.58 2.26
N ILE A 13 -5.80 15.62 1.44
CA ILE A 13 -5.92 14.77 0.24
C ILE A 13 -4.80 15.05 -0.76
N LEU A 14 -4.41 16.32 -0.93
CA LEU A 14 -3.33 16.71 -1.85
C LEU A 14 -1.94 16.26 -1.37
N ILE A 15 -1.69 16.21 -0.06
CA ILE A 15 -0.38 15.82 0.49
C ILE A 15 -0.19 14.29 0.51
N SER A 16 -1.27 13.50 0.63
CA SER A 16 -1.19 12.04 0.61
C SER A 16 -0.97 11.42 -0.78
N GLY A 17 -1.01 12.22 -1.86
CA GLY A 17 -1.05 11.74 -3.24
C GLY A 17 0.27 11.32 -3.89
N CYS A 18 1.45 11.53 -3.28
CA CYS A 18 2.71 11.37 -4.04
C CYS A 18 3.86 10.72 -3.24
N SER A 19 3.73 9.44 -2.91
CA SER A 19 4.89 8.59 -2.63
C SER A 19 5.19 7.76 -3.88
N LYS A 20 5.95 8.33 -4.83
CA LYS A 20 6.57 7.53 -5.91
C LYS A 20 7.63 6.63 -5.26
N ARG A 21 7.24 5.40 -4.91
CA ARG A 21 8.16 4.39 -4.41
C ARG A 21 9.11 3.98 -5.54
N ILE A 22 10.35 4.44 -5.47
CA ILE A 22 11.43 4.10 -6.41
C ILE A 22 11.66 2.59 -6.33
N ARG A 23 11.52 1.87 -7.46
CA ARG A 23 11.79 0.44 -7.58
C ARG A 23 13.06 0.26 -8.39
N SER A 24 14.04 -0.46 -7.87
CA SER A 24 15.25 -0.84 -8.62
C SER A 24 15.66 -2.28 -8.28
N PHE A 25 16.40 -2.91 -9.19
CA PHE A 25 16.99 -4.24 -8.98
C PHE A 25 18.30 -4.38 -9.75
N GLU A 26 19.19 -5.24 -9.27
CA GLU A 26 20.45 -5.56 -9.94
C GLU A 26 20.28 -6.78 -10.87
N TYR A 27 20.76 -6.69 -12.10
CA TYR A 27 20.79 -7.79 -13.05
C TYR A 27 22.10 -7.77 -13.85
N ARG A 28 22.83 -8.89 -13.88
CA ARG A 28 24.16 -9.02 -14.52
C ARG A 28 25.14 -7.92 -14.08
N GLY A 29 25.17 -7.60 -12.79
CA GLY A 29 26.05 -6.54 -12.24
C GLY A 29 25.60 -5.11 -12.52
N VAL A 30 24.42 -4.91 -13.11
CA VAL A 30 23.89 -3.59 -13.47
C VAL A 30 22.61 -3.30 -12.71
N ASN A 31 22.53 -2.12 -12.11
CA ASN A 31 21.32 -1.64 -11.46
C ASN A 31 20.36 -1.08 -12.50
N TYR A 32 19.16 -1.65 -12.52
CA TYR A 32 18.03 -1.18 -13.32
C TYR A 32 17.06 -0.43 -12.42
N ARG A 33 16.71 0.80 -12.80
CA ARG A 33 15.73 1.64 -12.10
C ARG A 33 14.44 1.70 -12.91
N TYR A 34 13.32 1.62 -12.20
CA TYR A 34 12.00 1.87 -12.78
C TYR A 34 11.93 3.31 -13.31
N GLU A 35 11.64 3.44 -14.60
CA GLU A 35 11.53 4.73 -15.27
C GLU A 35 10.05 5.09 -15.46
N GLU A 36 9.32 4.24 -16.15
CA GLU A 36 7.94 4.52 -16.53
C GLU A 36 7.05 3.28 -16.63
N LYS A 37 5.75 3.54 -16.58
CA LYS A 37 4.70 2.57 -16.87
C LYS A 37 3.91 3.08 -18.06
N LEU A 38 3.92 2.30 -19.13
CA LEU A 38 3.17 2.57 -20.36
C LEU A 38 1.66 2.35 -20.14
N HIS A 39 0.85 2.87 -21.05
CA HIS A 39 -0.62 2.78 -20.98
C HIS A 39 -1.16 1.34 -21.01
N ASP A 40 -0.42 0.42 -21.62
CA ASP A 40 -0.73 -1.02 -21.67
C ASP A 40 -0.37 -1.77 -20.37
N GLY A 41 0.21 -1.07 -19.38
CA GLY A 41 0.66 -1.65 -18.13
C GLY A 41 2.08 -2.20 -18.17
N THR A 42 2.78 -2.08 -19.30
CA THR A 42 4.18 -2.44 -19.45
C THR A 42 5.06 -1.57 -18.56
N LEU A 43 6.00 -2.22 -17.87
CA LEU A 43 6.97 -1.58 -16.98
C LEU A 43 8.33 -1.52 -17.66
N VAL A 44 8.92 -0.33 -17.72
CA VAL A 44 10.24 -0.09 -18.33
C VAL A 44 11.27 0.19 -17.25
N TYR A 45 12.36 -0.55 -17.28
CA TYR A 45 13.49 -0.39 -16.37
C TYR A 45 14.75 -0.07 -17.15
N THR A 46 15.42 1.01 -16.77
CA THR A 46 16.59 1.53 -17.47
C THR A 46 17.83 1.38 -16.60
N ALA A 47 18.96 1.02 -17.22
CA ALA A 47 20.22 0.84 -16.54
C ALA A 47 20.75 2.19 -15.99
N GLU A 48 21.16 2.22 -14.73
CA GLU A 48 21.63 3.46 -14.08
C GLU A 48 23.03 3.88 -14.51
N ASN A 49 23.93 2.93 -14.80
CA ASN A 49 25.37 3.19 -14.93
C ASN A 49 25.99 2.66 -16.24
N GLU A 50 25.21 2.09 -17.15
CA GLU A 50 25.70 1.52 -18.41
C GLU A 50 24.74 1.81 -19.57
N ASN A 51 25.26 1.96 -20.80
CA ASN A 51 24.46 2.01 -22.04
C ASN A 51 23.90 0.61 -22.40
N LYS A 52 23.22 -0.03 -21.44
CA LYS A 52 22.52 -1.30 -21.68
C LYS A 52 21.09 -1.05 -22.12
N SER A 53 20.59 -1.96 -22.94
CA SER A 53 19.20 -1.93 -23.39
C SER A 53 18.25 -1.97 -22.19
N PRO A 54 17.13 -1.24 -22.23
CA PRO A 54 16.14 -1.27 -21.16
C PRO A 54 15.51 -2.66 -21.05
N ILE A 55 15.17 -3.04 -19.82
CA ILE A 55 14.39 -4.25 -19.56
C ILE A 55 12.91 -3.87 -19.56
N THR A 56 12.15 -4.53 -20.42
CA THR A 56 10.71 -4.29 -20.56
C THR A 56 9.95 -5.47 -20.02
N ILE A 57 8.99 -5.24 -19.11
CA ILE A 57 8.15 -6.29 -18.53
C ILE A 57 6.70 -5.98 -18.87
N LYS A 58 6.11 -6.78 -19.75
CA LYS A 58 4.70 -6.67 -20.15
C LYS A 58 3.86 -7.68 -19.37
N PRO A 59 2.80 -7.24 -18.67
CA PRO A 59 1.86 -8.15 -18.05
C PRO A 59 0.99 -8.80 -19.15
N GLY A 60 1.01 -10.14 -19.21
CA GLY A 60 0.14 -10.93 -20.07
C GLY A 60 -1.07 -11.48 -19.29
N HIS A 61 -2.13 -11.82 -20.03
CA HIS A 61 -3.28 -12.53 -19.47
C HIS A 61 -3.49 -13.86 -20.19
N ASN A 62 -3.69 -14.93 -19.43
CA ASN A 62 -4.00 -16.25 -19.97
C ASN A 62 -4.87 -17.01 -18.96
N GLU A 63 -5.97 -17.58 -19.44
CA GLU A 63 -6.97 -18.26 -18.60
C GLU A 63 -6.40 -19.45 -17.80
N ASN A 64 -5.32 -20.07 -18.29
CA ASN A 64 -4.70 -21.23 -17.66
C ASN A 64 -3.66 -20.88 -16.58
N TYR A 65 -3.32 -19.60 -16.40
CA TYR A 65 -2.25 -19.18 -15.50
C TYR A 65 -2.72 -18.08 -14.55
N ASP A 66 -2.25 -18.10 -13.30
CA ASP A 66 -2.50 -17.00 -12.35
C ASP A 66 -1.89 -15.71 -12.91
N ARG A 67 -0.68 -15.81 -13.49
CA ARG A 67 0.04 -14.68 -14.08
C ARG A 67 0.89 -15.12 -15.26
N MET A 68 1.03 -14.24 -16.24
CA MET A 68 1.96 -14.35 -17.34
C MET A 68 2.67 -13.01 -17.53
N TYR A 69 3.96 -13.06 -17.83
CA TYR A 69 4.77 -11.88 -18.14
C TYR A 69 5.63 -12.17 -19.35
N GLU A 70 5.69 -11.21 -20.26
CA GLU A 70 6.66 -11.16 -21.34
C GLU A 70 7.77 -10.21 -20.92
N ILE A 71 8.99 -10.73 -20.87
CA ILE A 71 10.15 -10.00 -20.40
C ILE A 71 11.11 -9.90 -21.57
N GLN A 72 11.36 -8.68 -22.02
CA GLN A 72 12.32 -8.39 -23.07
C GLN A 72 13.60 -7.83 -22.45
N ILE A 73 14.71 -8.51 -22.71
CA ILE A 73 16.05 -8.14 -22.27
C ILE A 73 16.92 -8.07 -23.52
N GLU A 74 17.37 -6.88 -23.90
CA GLU A 74 18.12 -6.70 -25.14
C GLU A 74 17.32 -7.25 -26.35
N ASN A 75 17.83 -8.28 -27.03
CA ASN A 75 17.17 -8.96 -28.16
C ASN A 75 16.55 -10.30 -27.78
N GLU A 76 16.50 -10.62 -26.48
CA GLU A 76 16.00 -11.88 -25.96
C GLU A 76 14.62 -11.70 -25.32
N GLU A 77 13.68 -12.53 -25.75
CA GLU A 77 12.34 -12.56 -25.19
C GLU A 77 12.16 -13.79 -24.29
N TYR A 78 11.72 -13.54 -23.06
CA TYR A 78 11.44 -14.55 -22.05
C TYR A 78 9.97 -14.50 -21.68
N THR A 79 9.30 -15.65 -21.66
CA THR A 79 7.93 -15.73 -21.14
C THR A 79 7.95 -16.36 -19.76
N VAL A 80 7.46 -15.65 -18.74
CA VAL A 80 7.38 -16.14 -17.36
C VAL A 80 5.92 -16.34 -16.99
N THR A 81 5.55 -17.59 -16.73
CA THR A 81 4.18 -17.94 -16.32
C THR A 81 4.19 -18.46 -14.90
N LYS A 82 3.28 -17.96 -14.06
CA LYS A 82 3.06 -18.46 -12.71
C LYS A 82 1.77 -19.27 -12.68
N ARG A 83 1.89 -20.55 -12.35
CA ARG A 83 0.74 -21.42 -12.12
C ARG A 83 0.14 -21.17 -10.75
N ILE A 84 -1.13 -21.53 -10.60
CA ILE A 84 -1.87 -21.49 -9.31
C ILE A 84 -1.16 -22.34 -8.24
N SER A 85 -0.49 -23.41 -8.64
CA SER A 85 0.31 -24.27 -7.75
C SER A 85 1.56 -23.60 -7.16
N GLY A 86 1.89 -22.37 -7.58
CA GLY A 86 3.10 -21.67 -7.15
C GLY A 86 4.36 -22.02 -7.95
N LYS A 87 4.26 -22.97 -8.91
CA LYS A 87 5.31 -23.24 -9.90
C LYS A 87 5.37 -22.10 -10.91
N ILE A 88 6.58 -21.65 -11.21
CA ILE A 88 6.87 -20.65 -12.24
C ILE A 88 7.53 -21.38 -13.41
N ASP A 89 6.91 -21.35 -14.58
CA ASP A 89 7.52 -21.86 -15.81
C ASP A 89 8.12 -20.69 -16.60
N ILE A 90 9.28 -20.93 -17.20
CA ILE A 90 10.05 -19.92 -17.94
C ILE A 90 10.26 -20.47 -19.35
N LYS A 91 9.78 -19.77 -20.36
CA LYS A 91 10.11 -20.03 -21.76
C LYS A 91 11.26 -19.13 -22.19
N TYR A 92 12.31 -19.74 -22.71
CA TYR A 92 13.53 -19.08 -23.17
C TYR A 92 13.41 -18.63 -24.63
N PRO A 93 14.31 -17.73 -25.10
CA PRO A 93 14.28 -17.23 -26.48
C PRO A 93 14.36 -18.32 -27.55
N ASN A 94 15.04 -19.43 -27.25
CA ASN A 94 15.13 -20.61 -28.13
C ASN A 94 13.88 -21.50 -28.11
N GLY A 95 12.84 -21.12 -27.37
CA GLY A 95 11.60 -21.88 -27.20
C GLY A 95 11.70 -23.03 -26.18
N GLN A 96 12.86 -23.28 -25.58
CA GLN A 96 12.99 -24.28 -24.53
C GLN A 96 12.34 -23.80 -23.23
N GLU A 97 11.92 -24.75 -22.40
CA GLU A 97 11.22 -24.47 -21.16
C GLU A 97 12.07 -24.86 -19.96
N GLY A 98 12.15 -23.96 -18.98
CA GLY A 98 12.65 -24.22 -17.65
C GLY A 98 11.56 -24.01 -16.61
N TYR A 99 11.86 -24.37 -15.37
CA TYR A 99 10.96 -24.10 -14.27
C TYR A 99 11.71 -23.64 -13.02
N TYR A 100 10.97 -22.91 -12.21
CA TYR A 100 11.36 -22.45 -10.90
C TYR A 100 10.24 -22.77 -9.91
N HIS A 101 10.54 -23.53 -8.87
CA HIS A 101 9.57 -23.91 -7.86
C HIS A 101 10.19 -23.78 -6.47
N ARG A 102 9.55 -22.98 -5.61
CA ARG A 102 9.91 -22.88 -4.21
C ARG A 102 9.13 -23.90 -3.40
N THR A 103 9.83 -24.83 -2.78
CA THR A 103 9.28 -25.82 -1.85
C THR A 103 9.71 -25.50 -0.42
N GLU A 104 9.11 -26.13 0.58
CA GLU A 104 9.54 -26.00 1.99
C GLU A 104 11.00 -26.43 2.20
N LYS A 105 11.48 -27.37 1.39
CA LYS A 105 12.85 -27.92 1.44
C LYS A 105 13.87 -27.08 0.68
N GLY A 106 13.46 -25.97 0.05
CA GLY A 106 14.32 -25.10 -0.73
C GLY A 106 13.82 -24.85 -2.15
N ILE A 107 14.71 -24.30 -2.98
CA ILE A 107 14.39 -23.90 -4.36
C ILE A 107 14.77 -25.04 -5.30
N GLN A 108 13.79 -25.55 -6.03
CA GLN A 108 14.01 -26.46 -7.16
C GLN A 108 13.96 -25.66 -8.46
N ARG A 109 14.96 -25.85 -9.31
CA ARG A 109 15.07 -25.14 -10.59
C ARG A 109 15.57 -26.08 -11.68
N GLN A 110 15.01 -25.90 -12.88
CA GLN A 110 15.55 -26.46 -14.11
C GLN A 110 15.79 -25.28 -15.06
N GLY A 111 17.07 -25.01 -15.32
CA GLY A 111 17.48 -24.06 -16.33
C GLY A 111 17.65 -24.73 -17.70
N VAL A 112 17.93 -23.91 -18.69
CA VAL A 112 18.21 -24.34 -20.06
C VAL A 112 19.69 -24.10 -20.38
N THR A 113 20.34 -25.06 -21.02
CA THR A 113 21.76 -24.94 -21.43
C THR A 113 21.93 -23.82 -22.46
N GLY A 114 22.94 -22.96 -22.26
CA GLY A 114 23.23 -21.85 -23.15
C GLY A 114 22.48 -20.55 -22.83
N TYR A 115 21.57 -20.58 -21.85
CA TYR A 115 20.87 -19.38 -21.38
C TYR A 115 21.08 -19.19 -19.89
N GLU A 116 21.33 -17.95 -19.49
CA GLU A 116 21.36 -17.59 -18.09
C GLU A 116 19.92 -17.55 -17.56
N THR A 117 19.63 -18.28 -16.48
CA THR A 117 18.34 -18.20 -15.81
C THR A 117 18.09 -16.78 -15.31
N PRO A 118 17.02 -16.07 -15.73
CA PRO A 118 16.72 -14.71 -15.27
C PRO A 118 16.12 -14.71 -13.86
N ASP A 119 16.75 -15.42 -12.91
CA ASP A 119 16.23 -15.66 -11.55
C ASP A 119 15.97 -14.35 -10.80
N THR A 120 16.86 -13.37 -10.90
CA THR A 120 16.68 -12.08 -10.23
C THR A 120 15.46 -11.33 -10.76
N ILE A 121 15.25 -11.34 -12.07
CA ILE A 121 14.10 -10.67 -12.70
C ILE A 121 12.82 -11.43 -12.39
N VAL A 122 12.81 -12.76 -12.50
CA VAL A 122 11.66 -13.60 -12.15
C VAL A 122 11.25 -13.36 -10.69
N ARG A 123 12.20 -13.37 -9.77
CA ARG A 123 11.94 -13.07 -8.35
C ARG A 123 11.43 -11.66 -8.16
N PHE A 124 12.00 -10.69 -8.86
CA PHE A 124 11.59 -9.30 -8.78
C PHE A 124 10.15 -9.13 -9.29
N VAL A 125 9.84 -9.58 -10.50
CA VAL A 125 8.50 -9.51 -11.11
C VAL A 125 7.46 -10.23 -10.26
N VAL A 126 7.76 -11.45 -9.80
CA VAL A 126 6.82 -12.22 -8.98
C VAL A 126 6.62 -11.56 -7.61
N LYS A 127 7.69 -11.15 -6.90
CA LYS A 127 7.57 -10.51 -5.58
C LYS A 127 6.92 -9.13 -5.65
N ASP A 128 7.32 -8.31 -6.62
CA ASP A 128 6.86 -6.93 -6.76
C ASP A 128 5.37 -6.89 -7.08
N GLN A 129 4.89 -7.80 -7.93
CA GLN A 129 3.47 -7.90 -8.26
C GLN A 129 2.64 -8.59 -7.16
N GLU A 130 3.19 -9.56 -6.42
CA GLU A 130 2.56 -10.05 -5.19
C GLU A 130 2.36 -8.95 -4.15
N LYS A 131 3.35 -8.06 -3.99
CA LYS A 131 3.30 -6.93 -3.06
C LYS A 131 2.35 -5.83 -3.55
N SER A 132 2.22 -5.64 -4.86
CA SER A 132 1.30 -4.67 -5.45
C SER A 132 -0.17 -5.12 -5.35
N ARG A 133 -0.46 -6.43 -5.45
CA ARG A 133 -1.82 -6.97 -5.18
C ARG A 133 -2.12 -7.10 -3.68
N ARG A 134 -1.12 -7.38 -2.85
CA ARG A 134 -1.21 -7.19 -1.40
C ARG A 134 -0.96 -5.73 -1.03
N SER A 135 -1.69 -4.80 -1.65
CA SER A 135 -2.03 -3.56 -0.95
C SER A 135 -2.95 -3.96 0.21
N ILE A 136 -2.38 -4.63 1.21
CA ILE A 136 -2.94 -4.66 2.54
C ILE A 136 -3.06 -3.19 2.87
N ILE A 137 -4.29 -2.69 2.96
CA ILE A 137 -4.57 -1.36 3.47
C ILE A 137 -3.72 -1.27 4.74
N LYS A 138 -2.68 -0.44 4.69
CA LYS A 138 -1.83 -0.23 5.84
C LYS A 138 -2.66 0.63 6.75
N ILE A 139 -3.41 -0.04 7.63
CA ILE A 139 -4.17 0.64 8.65
C ILE A 139 -3.16 0.97 9.73
N ASN A 140 -2.94 2.27 9.93
CA ASN A 140 -2.25 2.70 11.13
C ASN A 140 -3.20 2.51 12.32
N TRP A 141 -3.06 1.36 12.97
CA TRP A 141 -3.90 0.95 14.08
C TRP A 141 -3.91 1.97 15.23
N GLN A 142 -2.81 2.69 15.46
CA GLN A 142 -2.76 3.72 16.50
C GLN A 142 -3.71 4.86 16.17
N PHE A 143 -3.64 5.41 14.96
CA PHE A 143 -4.55 6.49 14.52
C PHE A 143 -6.00 6.03 14.45
N LEU A 144 -6.25 4.78 14.07
CA LEU A 144 -7.60 4.21 14.05
C LEU A 144 -8.18 4.11 15.47
N PHE A 145 -7.42 3.56 16.42
CA PHE A 145 -7.87 3.44 17.82
C PHE A 145 -8.07 4.81 18.47
N TYR A 146 -7.12 5.73 18.34
CA TYR A 146 -7.25 7.08 18.89
C TYR A 146 -8.39 7.85 18.23
N GLY A 147 -8.57 7.72 16.91
CA GLY A 147 -9.69 8.33 16.19
C GLY A 147 -11.04 7.83 16.68
N LEU A 148 -11.19 6.52 16.89
CA LEU A 148 -12.43 5.92 17.37
C LEU A 148 -12.76 6.35 18.82
N ILE A 149 -11.79 6.30 19.73
CA ILE A 149 -11.98 6.70 21.13
C ILE A 149 -12.33 8.19 21.20
N THR A 150 -11.57 9.04 20.50
CA THR A 150 -11.78 10.49 20.54
C THR A 150 -13.16 10.87 19.97
N THR A 151 -13.59 10.19 18.90
CA THR A 151 -14.92 10.39 18.32
C THR A 151 -16.02 9.94 19.28
N GLY A 152 -15.86 8.78 19.92
CA GLY A 152 -16.83 8.27 20.91
C GLY A 152 -16.95 9.17 22.15
N VAL A 153 -15.82 9.61 22.70
CA VAL A 153 -15.79 10.56 23.82
C VAL A 153 -16.42 11.90 23.43
N GLY A 154 -16.10 12.40 22.22
CA GLY A 154 -16.71 13.61 21.67
C GLY A 154 -18.23 13.49 21.53
N TYR A 155 -18.72 12.34 21.04
CA TYR A 155 -20.16 12.05 20.93
C TYR A 155 -20.86 12.07 22.29
N ILE A 156 -20.30 11.42 23.31
CA ILE A 156 -20.86 11.42 24.66
C ILE A 156 -20.86 12.84 25.24
N ALA A 157 -19.80 13.62 25.02
CA ALA A 157 -19.70 15.00 25.50
C ALA A 157 -20.74 15.93 24.86
N TYR A 158 -21.12 15.65 23.61
CA TYR A 158 -22.15 16.39 22.88
C TYR A 158 -23.56 16.05 23.36
N VAL A 159 -23.90 14.75 23.49
CA VAL A 159 -25.25 14.29 23.83
C VAL A 159 -25.54 14.39 25.33
N CYS A 160 -24.56 14.03 26.17
CA CYS A 160 -24.72 13.95 27.62
C CYS A 160 -23.58 14.71 28.32
N PRO A 161 -23.53 16.06 28.22
CA PRO A 161 -22.45 16.86 28.83
C PRO A 161 -22.43 16.75 30.36
N GLU A 162 -23.55 16.38 30.98
CA GLU A 162 -23.71 16.23 32.43
C GLU A 162 -22.83 15.10 32.99
N ILE A 163 -22.58 14.05 32.21
CA ILE A 163 -21.71 12.93 32.61
C ILE A 163 -20.29 13.42 32.92
N PHE A 164 -19.75 14.31 32.08
CA PHE A 164 -18.42 14.89 32.29
C PHE A 164 -18.38 15.80 33.52
N TRP A 165 -19.50 16.48 33.80
CA TRP A 165 -19.62 17.26 35.02
C TRP A 165 -19.57 16.37 36.26
N TYR A 166 -20.34 15.28 36.29
CA TYR A 166 -20.36 14.31 37.40
C TYR A 166 -18.99 13.66 37.64
N LEU A 167 -18.29 13.28 36.57
CA LEU A 167 -16.94 12.70 36.66
C LEU A 167 -15.90 13.68 37.22
N ASN A 168 -15.99 14.97 36.87
CA ASN A 168 -14.99 15.95 37.28
C ASN A 168 -15.28 16.57 38.65
N SER A 169 -16.48 17.13 38.81
CA SER A 169 -16.83 17.96 39.97
C SER A 169 -18.14 17.54 40.64
N GLY A 170 -19.06 16.89 39.93
CA GLY A 170 -20.38 16.57 40.46
C GLY A 170 -20.38 15.53 41.57
N TRP A 171 -19.35 14.69 41.68
CA TRP A 171 -19.19 13.80 42.84
C TRP A 171 -18.94 14.55 44.16
N LYS A 172 -18.49 15.82 44.11
CA LYS A 172 -18.17 16.62 45.29
C LYS A 172 -19.37 17.34 45.89
N TYR A 173 -20.45 17.50 45.11
CA TYR A 173 -21.60 18.30 45.49
C TYR A 173 -22.87 17.46 45.45
N LYS A 174 -23.64 17.47 46.54
CA LYS A 174 -24.90 16.74 46.62
C LYS A 174 -26.00 17.55 45.89
N ASN A 175 -26.61 16.97 44.87
CA ASN A 175 -27.72 17.56 44.09
C ASN A 175 -27.41 18.91 43.42
N ALA A 176 -26.15 19.22 43.15
CA ALA A 176 -25.83 20.39 42.31
C ALA A 176 -25.99 20.01 40.84
N GLU A 177 -26.51 20.94 40.03
CA GLU A 177 -26.62 20.77 38.58
C GLU A 177 -25.45 21.47 37.87
N PRO A 178 -25.04 20.99 36.69
CA PRO A 178 -24.04 21.68 35.88
C PRO A 178 -24.58 23.03 35.43
N SER A 179 -23.76 24.08 35.48
CA SER A 179 -24.14 25.38 34.93
C SER A 179 -24.38 25.31 33.42
N ASP A 180 -25.28 26.14 32.90
CA ASP A 180 -25.57 26.19 31.45
C ASP A 180 -24.33 26.48 30.61
N PHE A 181 -23.42 27.31 31.14
CA PHE A 181 -22.13 27.57 30.55
C PHE A 181 -21.28 26.30 30.43
N TYR A 182 -21.25 25.48 31.48
CA TYR A 182 -20.52 24.20 31.46
C TYR A 182 -21.12 23.24 30.42
N LYS A 183 -22.46 23.11 30.36
CA LYS A 183 -23.12 22.23 29.38
C LYS A 183 -22.80 22.67 27.95
N THR A 184 -22.87 23.97 27.68
CA THR A 184 -22.58 24.56 26.36
C THR A 184 -21.12 24.37 25.96
N LEU A 185 -20.18 24.64 26.87
CA LEU A 185 -18.75 24.50 26.63
C LEU A 185 -18.37 23.03 26.38
N THR A 186 -18.89 22.11 27.20
CA THR A 186 -18.62 20.67 27.08
C THR A 186 -19.17 20.12 25.77
N SER A 187 -20.37 20.52 25.38
CA SER A 187 -20.97 20.14 24.09
C SER A 187 -20.15 20.67 22.90
N THR A 188 -19.66 21.92 23.00
CA THR A 188 -18.79 22.53 21.97
C THR A 188 -17.45 21.80 21.84
N CYS A 189 -16.82 21.45 22.97
CA CYS A 189 -15.61 20.62 22.99
C CYS A 189 -15.88 19.21 22.43
N GLY A 190 -17.06 18.64 22.67
CA GLY A 190 -17.49 17.37 22.10
C GLY A 190 -17.52 17.39 20.57
N ILE A 191 -18.09 18.44 19.98
CA ILE A 191 -18.09 18.64 18.51
C ILE A 191 -16.66 18.73 17.97
N LEU A 192 -15.79 19.51 18.62
CA LEU A 192 -14.38 19.61 18.23
C LEU A 192 -13.67 18.25 18.32
N GLY A 193 -13.93 17.49 19.38
CA GLY A 193 -13.41 16.13 19.55
C GLY A 193 -13.85 15.19 18.44
N MET A 194 -15.11 15.23 18.02
CA MET A 194 -15.60 14.44 16.88
C MET A 194 -14.91 14.81 15.57
N VAL A 195 -14.66 16.10 15.33
CA VAL A 195 -13.94 16.55 14.12
C VAL A 195 -12.50 16.03 14.11
N VAL A 196 -11.77 16.17 15.23
CA VAL A 196 -10.39 15.68 15.35
C VAL A 196 -10.33 14.16 15.24
N GLY A 197 -11.23 13.44 15.92
CA GLY A 197 -11.31 11.98 15.86
C GLY A 197 -11.61 11.47 14.46
N GLY A 198 -12.53 12.13 13.74
CA GLY A 198 -12.83 11.83 12.34
C GLY A 198 -11.62 12.05 11.42
N LEU A 199 -10.85 13.13 11.61
CA LEU A 199 -9.63 13.36 10.86
C LEU A 199 -8.58 12.27 11.12
N MET A 200 -8.37 11.86 12.37
CA MET A 200 -7.44 10.77 12.72
C MET A 200 -7.88 9.44 12.11
N PHE A 201 -9.19 9.15 12.10
CA PHE A 201 -9.74 7.96 11.46
C PHE A 201 -9.45 7.95 9.96
N ILE A 202 -9.65 9.08 9.27
CA ILE A 202 -9.33 9.21 7.84
C ILE A 202 -7.82 9.00 7.61
N ILE A 203 -6.98 9.70 8.37
CA ILE A 203 -5.51 9.60 8.26
C ILE A 203 -5.00 8.16 8.46
N SER A 204 -5.70 7.35 9.27
CA SER A 204 -5.33 5.95 9.51
C SER A 204 -5.31 5.07 8.25
N PHE A 205 -6.07 5.44 7.21
CA PHE A 205 -6.10 4.73 5.93
C PHE A 205 -5.07 5.23 4.93
N PHE A 206 -4.54 6.44 5.13
CA PHE A 206 -3.58 7.07 4.22
C PHE A 206 -2.12 6.96 4.67
N THR A 207 -1.86 6.39 5.86
CA THR A 207 -0.52 6.26 6.47
C THR A 207 -0.03 4.81 6.42
#